data_AF-Q5DFU3-F1
#
_entry.id   AF-Q5DFU3-F1
#
_cell.length_a   1.000
_cell.length_b   1.000
_cell.length_c   1.000
_cell.angle_alpha   90.00
_cell.angle_beta   90.00
_cell.angle_gamma   90.00
#
_symmetry.space_group_name_H-M   'P 1'
#
loop_
_entity.id
_entity.type
_entity.pdbx_description
1 polymer ?
#
loop_
_entity_poly.entity_id
_entity_poly.type
_entity_poly.pdbx_seq_one_letter_code
_entity_poly.pdbx_strand_id
1 'polypeptide(L)'
;MLTIDRLMDNLSEENITNYLQSIGLLRNAFQCGCGTEMAFNKSNDSRDGVIFRCNVCWCKKSVRNGSFFARSRLNLRQIMLLVLYWVLGIQVITAVALTDVSIIAAIQWYDYCKDVCSAVLLRESSSLGSGGKTTEFYEASVPKTNHSKLWKRKVDKDEYFYRKFLAFKADKPLGNFERFLNDIKIIYSL
;
A
#
# COMPACT_ATOMS: atom_id res chain seq x y z
N MET A 1 21.61 -6.09 -5.79
CA MET A 1 21.23 -4.68 -5.98
C MET A 1 20.04 -4.65 -6.95
N LEU A 2 18.92 -4.03 -6.57
CA LEU A 2 17.82 -3.77 -7.49
C LEU A 2 18.27 -2.70 -8.51
N THR A 3 18.11 -2.97 -9.80
CA THR A 3 18.29 -2.00 -10.88
C THR A 3 16.92 -1.58 -11.41
N ILE A 4 16.86 -0.46 -12.13
CA ILE A 4 15.61 -0.01 -12.77
C ILE A 4 15.09 -1.07 -13.73
N ASP A 5 15.94 -1.65 -14.57
CA ASP A 5 15.52 -2.68 -15.53
C ASP A 5 14.93 -3.91 -14.83
N ARG A 6 15.58 -4.38 -13.75
CA ARG A 6 15.08 -5.50 -12.95
C ARG A 6 13.78 -5.16 -12.25
N LEU A 7 13.62 -3.92 -11.78
CA LEU A 7 12.36 -3.48 -11.19
C LEU A 7 11.25 -3.48 -12.24
N MET A 8 11.49 -2.93 -13.43
CA MET A 8 10.49 -2.86 -14.49
C MET A 8 10.11 -4.26 -15.00
N ASP A 9 11.07 -5.18 -15.08
CA ASP A 9 10.82 -6.59 -15.40
C ASP A 9 9.96 -7.29 -14.34
N ASN A 10 10.27 -7.08 -13.05
CA ASN A 10 9.45 -7.58 -11.95
C ASN A 10 8.02 -7.00 -11.95
N LEU A 11 7.83 -5.77 -12.44
CA LEU A 11 6.54 -5.10 -12.54
C LEU A 11 5.80 -5.40 -13.86
N SER A 12 6.32 -6.29 -14.71
CA SER A 12 5.60 -6.79 -15.88
C SER A 12 4.35 -7.58 -15.47
N GLU A 13 3.35 -7.67 -16.35
CA GLU A 13 2.12 -8.41 -16.06
C GLU A 13 2.36 -9.91 -15.79
N GLU A 14 3.41 -10.47 -16.39
CA GLU A 14 3.79 -11.87 -16.24
C GLU A 14 4.44 -12.17 -14.88
N ASN A 15 5.25 -11.24 -14.37
CA ASN A 15 6.07 -11.47 -13.19
C ASN A 15 5.51 -10.86 -11.91
N ILE A 16 4.64 -9.85 -12.01
CA ILE A 16 4.26 -9.02 -10.86
C ILE A 16 3.63 -9.81 -9.72
N THR A 17 2.80 -10.81 -10.03
CA THR A 17 2.19 -11.65 -9.00
C THR A 17 3.26 -12.41 -8.22
N ASN A 18 4.18 -13.08 -8.92
CA ASN A 18 5.27 -13.84 -8.32
C ASN A 18 6.22 -12.93 -7.54
N TYR A 19 6.52 -11.75 -8.08
CA TYR A 19 7.34 -10.75 -7.40
C TYR A 19 6.69 -10.31 -6.09
N LEU A 20 5.43 -9.87 -6.11
CA LEU A 20 4.71 -9.42 -4.92
C LEU A 20 4.54 -10.53 -3.87
N GLN A 21 4.36 -11.77 -4.31
CA GLN A 21 4.38 -12.97 -3.48
C GLN A 21 5.73 -13.22 -2.83
N SER A 22 6.83 -13.12 -3.59
CA SER A 22 8.20 -13.33 -3.10
C SER A 22 8.61 -12.31 -2.05
N ILE A 23 8.10 -11.07 -2.15
CA ILE A 23 8.34 -10.03 -1.15
C ILE A 23 7.29 -10.04 -0.04
N GLY A 24 6.27 -10.89 -0.09
CA GLY A 24 5.24 -11.00 0.96
C GLY A 24 4.21 -9.87 0.99
N LEU A 25 3.99 -9.19 -0.13
CA LEU A 25 2.88 -8.25 -0.31
C LEU A 25 1.61 -8.92 -0.86
N LEU A 26 1.73 -10.16 -1.31
CA LEU A 26 0.62 -11.07 -1.62
C LEU A 26 0.82 -12.39 -0.89
N ARG A 27 -0.28 -13.10 -0.60
CA ARG A 27 -0.21 -14.41 0.04
C ARG A 27 0.23 -15.46 -0.97
N ASN A 28 1.02 -16.42 -0.49
CA ASN A 28 1.46 -17.58 -1.27
C ASN A 28 0.53 -18.78 -1.09
N ALA A 29 -0.28 -18.78 -0.03
CA ALA A 29 -1.23 -19.84 0.27
C ALA A 29 -2.51 -19.27 0.90
N PHE A 30 -3.61 -19.99 0.72
CA PHE A 30 -4.87 -19.73 1.40
C PHE A 30 -5.46 -21.03 1.93
N GLN A 31 -6.02 -20.95 3.13
CA GLN A 31 -6.94 -21.98 3.62
C GLN A 31 -8.38 -21.59 3.30
N CYS A 32 -9.14 -22.57 2.83
CA CYS A 32 -10.58 -22.45 2.64
C CYS A 32 -11.29 -22.53 4.01
N GLY A 33 -12.50 -21.96 4.10
CA GLY A 33 -13.36 -22.12 5.28
C GLY A 33 -13.73 -23.58 5.58
N CYS A 34 -13.60 -24.49 4.60
CA CYS A 34 -13.78 -25.94 4.80
C CYS A 34 -12.52 -26.65 5.34
N GLY A 35 -11.45 -25.90 5.66
CA GLY A 35 -10.19 -26.44 6.19
C GLY A 35 -9.17 -26.88 5.14
N THR A 36 -9.57 -27.05 3.87
CA THR A 36 -8.66 -27.46 2.79
C THR A 36 -7.79 -26.30 2.29
N GLU A 37 -6.52 -26.58 2.02
CA GLU A 37 -5.64 -25.64 1.31
C GLU A 37 -6.15 -25.40 -0.13
N MET A 38 -6.11 -24.14 -0.56
CA MET A 38 -6.59 -23.74 -1.88
C MET A 38 -5.47 -23.87 -2.92
N ALA A 39 -5.78 -24.44 -4.07
CA ALA A 39 -4.86 -24.53 -5.19
C ALA A 39 -4.70 -23.15 -5.87
N PHE A 40 -3.49 -22.84 -6.31
CA PHE A 40 -3.20 -21.65 -7.10
C PHE A 40 -3.36 -21.97 -8.59
N ASN A 41 -4.27 -21.26 -9.27
CA ASN A 41 -4.65 -21.58 -10.65
C ASN A 41 -4.65 -20.33 -11.53
N LYS A 42 -4.30 -20.52 -12.82
CA LYS A 42 -4.55 -19.52 -13.86
C LYS A 42 -6.05 -19.33 -14.07
N SER A 43 -6.47 -18.10 -14.35
CA SER A 43 -7.88 -17.75 -14.58
C SER A 43 -7.98 -16.50 -15.44
N ASN A 44 -8.60 -16.63 -16.61
CA ASN A 44 -8.88 -15.51 -17.51
C ASN A 44 -9.97 -14.57 -16.97
N ASP A 45 -10.82 -15.08 -16.06
CA ASP A 45 -11.85 -14.29 -15.39
C ASP A 45 -11.27 -13.38 -14.28
N SER A 46 -10.00 -13.59 -13.92
CA SER A 46 -9.29 -12.79 -12.92
C SER A 46 -8.53 -11.65 -13.58
N ARG A 47 -8.61 -10.48 -12.97
CA ARG A 47 -7.85 -9.29 -13.41
C ARG A 47 -6.33 -9.50 -13.38
N ASP A 48 -5.85 -10.40 -12.53
CA ASP A 48 -4.42 -10.69 -12.37
C ASP A 48 -4.01 -12.01 -13.05
N GLY A 49 -4.91 -12.61 -13.85
CA GLY A 49 -4.66 -13.88 -14.52
C GLY A 49 -4.59 -15.10 -13.61
N VAL A 50 -4.73 -14.92 -12.29
CA VAL A 50 -4.62 -15.99 -11.28
C VAL A 50 -5.67 -15.88 -10.18
N ILE A 51 -6.00 -17.01 -9.56
CA ILE A 51 -6.87 -17.13 -8.38
C ILE A 51 -6.39 -18.26 -7.47
N PHE A 52 -6.85 -18.23 -6.22
CA PHE A 52 -6.89 -19.41 -5.38
C PHE A 52 -8.26 -20.07 -5.48
N ARG A 53 -8.31 -21.38 -5.69
CA ARG A 53 -9.55 -22.16 -5.78
C ARG A 53 -9.49 -23.36 -4.82
N CYS A 54 -10.55 -23.56 -4.06
CA CYS A 54 -10.69 -24.78 -3.25
C CYS A 54 -11.17 -25.93 -4.15
N ASN A 55 -10.54 -27.10 -4.05
CA ASN A 55 -10.95 -28.27 -4.83
C ASN A 55 -12.14 -29.03 -4.24
N VAL A 56 -12.54 -28.71 -3.00
CA VAL A 56 -13.66 -29.37 -2.30
C VAL A 56 -14.95 -28.59 -2.48
N CYS A 57 -14.98 -27.32 -2.02
CA CYS A 57 -16.19 -26.48 -2.09
C CYS A 57 -16.20 -25.53 -3.29
N TRP A 58 -15.18 -25.56 -4.15
CA TRP A 58 -15.08 -24.77 -5.37
C TRP A 58 -15.09 -23.24 -5.18
N CYS A 59 -14.99 -22.75 -3.95
CA CYS A 59 -14.91 -21.32 -3.68
C CYS A 59 -13.61 -20.73 -4.27
N LYS A 60 -13.67 -19.46 -4.65
CA LYS A 60 -12.57 -18.72 -5.25
C LYS A 60 -12.15 -17.58 -4.33
N LYS A 61 -10.84 -17.31 -4.25
CA LYS A 61 -10.29 -16.10 -3.62
C LYS A 61 -9.35 -15.42 -4.62
N SER A 62 -9.45 -14.10 -4.73
CA SER A 62 -8.45 -13.31 -5.44
C SER A 62 -7.10 -13.44 -4.72
N VAL A 63 -6.00 -13.46 -5.48
CA VAL A 63 -4.64 -13.39 -4.93
C VAL A 63 -4.43 -12.17 -4.01
N ARG A 64 -5.20 -11.10 -4.24
CA ARG A 64 -5.16 -9.85 -3.48
C ARG A 64 -5.90 -9.89 -2.15
N ASN A 65 -6.63 -10.95 -1.85
CA ASN A 65 -7.53 -10.97 -0.70
C ASN A 65 -6.77 -10.75 0.61
N GLY A 66 -7.20 -9.77 1.40
CA GLY A 66 -6.58 -9.38 2.66
C GLY A 66 -5.30 -8.55 2.52
N SER A 67 -4.89 -8.17 1.30
CA SER A 67 -3.70 -7.34 1.06
C SER A 67 -4.04 -5.86 0.85
N PHE A 68 -3.00 -5.03 0.82
CA PHE A 68 -3.06 -3.63 0.38
C PHE A 68 -3.72 -3.44 -0.99
N PHE A 69 -3.66 -4.45 -1.87
CA PHE A 69 -4.21 -4.39 -3.23
C PHE A 69 -5.69 -4.80 -3.32
N ALA A 70 -6.31 -5.21 -2.21
CA ALA A 70 -7.66 -5.71 -2.19
C ALA A 70 -8.67 -4.64 -2.68
N ARG A 71 -9.78 -5.11 -3.28
CA ARG A 71 -10.93 -4.29 -3.72
C ARG A 71 -10.65 -3.25 -4.81
N SER A 72 -9.42 -3.12 -5.28
CA SER A 72 -9.09 -2.23 -6.40
C SER A 72 -9.56 -2.78 -7.75
N ARG A 73 -9.98 -1.87 -8.63
CA ARG A 73 -10.31 -2.15 -10.03
C ARG A 73 -9.10 -2.05 -10.97
N LEU A 74 -7.99 -1.48 -10.52
CA LEU A 74 -6.75 -1.42 -11.29
C LEU A 74 -6.06 -2.79 -11.29
N ASN A 75 -5.30 -3.12 -12.34
CA ASN A 75 -4.43 -4.29 -12.31
C ASN A 75 -3.23 -4.07 -11.36
N LEU A 76 -2.55 -5.13 -10.92
CA LEU A 76 -1.42 -5.00 -9.99
C LEU A 76 -0.31 -4.10 -10.54
N ARG A 77 -0.07 -4.15 -11.86
CA ARG A 77 0.98 -3.38 -12.52
C ARG A 77 0.73 -1.88 -12.44
N GLN A 78 -0.48 -1.45 -12.79
CA GLN A 78 -0.93 -0.06 -12.67
C GLN A 78 -0.77 0.44 -11.23
N ILE A 79 -1.19 -0.36 -10.25
CA ILE A 79 -1.05 0.01 -8.84
C ILE A 79 0.42 0.20 -8.47
N MET A 80 1.27 -0.77 -8.80
CA MET A 80 2.68 -0.70 -8.43
C MET A 80 3.43 0.44 -9.13
N LEU A 81 3.06 0.78 -10.36
CA LEU A 81 3.59 1.97 -11.04
C LEU A 81 3.16 3.26 -10.33
N LEU A 82 1.88 3.37 -9.91
CA LEU A 82 1.42 4.53 -9.14
C LEU A 82 2.16 4.66 -7.80
N VAL A 83 2.37 3.54 -7.09
CA VAL A 83 3.14 3.51 -5.84
C VAL A 83 4.59 3.94 -6.10
N LEU A 84 5.23 3.41 -7.14
CA LEU A 84 6.59 3.79 -7.53
C LEU A 84 6.67 5.28 -7.85
N TYR A 85 5.77 5.79 -8.68
CA TYR A 85 5.73 7.20 -9.07
C TYR A 85 5.48 8.12 -7.88
N TRP A 86 4.64 7.71 -6.93
CA TRP A 86 4.44 8.44 -5.68
C TRP A 86 5.74 8.53 -4.86
N VAL A 87 6.43 7.39 -4.68
CA VAL A 87 7.72 7.33 -3.97
C VAL A 87 8.78 8.21 -4.65
N LEU A 88 8.87 8.16 -5.99
CA LEU A 88 9.76 8.98 -6.79
C LEU A 88 9.36 10.47 -6.81
N GLY A 89 8.18 10.80 -6.31
CA GLY A 89 7.68 12.17 -6.26
C GLY A 89 7.18 12.75 -7.56
N ILE A 90 6.83 11.88 -8.50
CA ILE A 90 6.19 12.25 -9.74
C ILE A 90 4.79 12.78 -9.43
N GLN A 91 4.43 13.90 -10.05
CA GLN A 91 3.12 14.51 -9.87
C GLN A 91 2.02 13.58 -10.39
N VAL A 92 0.86 13.57 -9.72
CA VAL A 92 -0.24 12.65 -10.07
C VAL A 92 -0.70 12.82 -11.52
N ILE A 93 -0.64 14.03 -12.08
CA ILE A 93 -1.00 14.31 -13.48
C ILE A 93 -0.03 13.61 -14.45
N THR A 94 1.27 13.64 -14.14
CA THR A 94 2.28 12.92 -14.91
C THR A 94 2.12 11.40 -14.77
N ALA A 95 1.84 10.92 -13.56
CA ALA A 95 1.58 9.49 -13.31
C ALA A 95 0.37 8.97 -14.08
N VAL A 96 -0.71 9.76 -14.18
CA VAL A 96 -1.89 9.45 -15.02
C VAL A 96 -1.49 9.27 -16.48
N ALA A 97 -0.72 10.21 -17.04
CA ALA A 97 -0.26 10.13 -18.43
C ALA A 97 0.63 8.90 -18.70
N LEU A 98 1.41 8.46 -17.70
CA LEU A 98 2.32 7.32 -17.81
C LEU A 98 1.67 5.95 -17.53
N THR A 99 0.48 5.89 -16.93
CA THR A 99 -0.16 4.63 -16.51
C THR A 99 -1.49 4.35 -17.20
N ASP A 100 -2.05 5.32 -17.93
CA ASP A 100 -3.40 5.26 -18.50
C ASP A 100 -4.47 4.94 -17.44
N VAL A 101 -4.27 5.46 -16.23
CA VAL A 101 -5.22 5.34 -15.10
C VAL A 101 -6.01 6.63 -14.98
N SER A 102 -7.30 6.54 -14.66
CA SER A 102 -8.11 7.74 -14.43
C SER A 102 -7.54 8.60 -13.29
N ILE A 103 -7.62 9.92 -13.44
CA ILE A 103 -7.10 10.86 -12.43
C ILE A 103 -7.68 10.61 -11.03
N ILE A 104 -8.96 10.23 -10.95
CA ILE A 104 -9.64 9.92 -9.69
C ILE A 104 -8.99 8.70 -9.01
N ALA A 105 -8.74 7.63 -9.77
CA ALA A 105 -8.09 6.44 -9.24
C ALA A 105 -6.63 6.70 -8.86
N ALA A 106 -5.89 7.49 -9.66
CA ALA A 106 -4.51 7.85 -9.36
C ALA A 106 -4.39 8.67 -8.06
N ILE A 107 -5.27 9.67 -7.87
CA ILE A 107 -5.34 10.45 -6.62
C ILE A 107 -5.63 9.53 -5.43
N GLN A 108 -6.61 8.64 -5.56
CA GLN A 108 -6.96 7.69 -4.50
C GLN A 108 -5.77 6.81 -4.10
N TRP A 109 -4.99 6.32 -5.05
CA TRP A 109 -3.78 5.53 -4.76
C TRP A 109 -2.67 6.34 -4.11
N TYR A 110 -2.52 7.61 -4.51
CA TYR A 110 -1.60 8.54 -3.85
C TYR A 110 -2.01 8.79 -2.40
N ASP A 111 -3.31 8.90 -2.12
CA ASP A 111 -3.84 9.03 -0.76
C ASP A 111 -3.62 7.75 0.06
N TYR A 112 -3.83 6.56 -0.52
CA TYR A 112 -3.46 5.30 0.14
C TYR A 112 -1.96 5.23 0.51
N CYS A 113 -1.08 5.79 -0.32
CA CYS A 113 0.34 5.87 0.03
C CYS A 113 0.60 6.81 1.22
N LYS A 114 -0.11 7.94 1.30
CA LYS A 114 -0.04 8.84 2.46
C LYS A 114 -0.58 8.17 3.73
N ASP A 115 -1.63 7.37 3.61
CA ASP A 115 -2.21 6.63 4.73
C ASP A 115 -1.22 5.61 5.31
N VAL A 116 -0.47 4.90 4.44
CA VAL A 116 0.62 4.00 4.87
C VAL A 116 1.66 4.76 5.69
N CYS A 117 2.16 5.89 5.17
CA CYS A 117 3.13 6.71 5.91
C CYS A 117 2.58 7.25 7.23
N SER A 118 1.31 7.66 7.23
CA SER A 118 0.61 8.10 8.44
C SER A 118 0.57 7.00 9.50
N ALA A 119 0.23 5.78 9.10
CA ALA A 119 0.15 4.63 9.99
C ALA A 119 1.52 4.24 10.58
N VAL A 120 2.58 4.25 9.77
CA VAL A 120 3.96 3.97 10.24
C VAL A 120 4.40 4.99 11.27
N LEU A 121 4.18 6.28 11.00
CA LEU A 121 4.59 7.34 11.91
C LEU A 121 3.81 7.34 13.23
N LEU A 122 2.51 7.02 13.17
CA LEU A 122 1.74 6.79 14.38
C LEU A 122 2.33 5.64 15.20
N ARG A 123 2.67 4.52 14.56
CA ARG A 123 3.29 3.36 15.23
C ARG A 123 4.65 3.70 15.85
N GLU A 124 5.52 4.41 15.13
CA GLU A 124 6.81 4.89 15.65
C GLU A 124 6.60 5.79 16.88
N SER A 125 5.66 6.75 16.79
CA SER A 125 5.36 7.68 17.89
C SER A 125 4.79 6.98 19.13
N SER A 126 3.98 5.93 18.96
CA SER A 126 3.48 5.11 20.05
C SER A 126 4.58 4.26 20.70
N SER A 127 5.54 3.76 19.91
CA SER A 127 6.69 2.98 20.43
C SER A 127 7.71 3.82 21.21
N LEU A 128 7.82 5.12 20.91
CA LEU A 128 8.64 6.07 21.66
C LEU A 128 8.00 6.47 23.02
N GLY A 129 6.73 6.12 23.25
CA GLY A 129 5.97 6.48 24.44
C GLY A 129 6.16 5.56 25.66
N SER A 130 6.91 4.47 25.57
CA SER A 130 7.19 3.58 26.71
C SER A 130 8.35 4.07 27.59
N GLY A 131 8.42 5.39 27.81
CA GLY A 131 9.49 6.06 28.55
C GLY A 131 9.01 7.38 29.14
N GLY A 132 8.09 7.32 30.11
CA GLY A 132 7.92 8.38 31.11
C GLY A 132 7.30 9.70 30.67
N LYS A 133 6.03 9.68 30.24
CA LYS A 133 5.00 10.64 30.66
C LYS A 133 3.68 10.22 30.04
N THR A 134 2.79 9.70 30.88
CA THR A 134 1.36 9.58 30.58
C THR A 134 0.83 10.98 30.25
N THR A 135 0.81 11.32 28.97
CA THR A 135 -0.08 12.37 28.49
C THR A 135 -1.40 11.66 28.30
N GLU A 136 -2.30 11.84 29.26
CA GLU A 136 -3.62 11.24 29.27
C GLU A 136 -4.33 11.52 27.94
N PHE A 137 -4.43 10.48 27.11
CA PHE A 137 -5.38 10.44 26.01
C PHE A 137 -6.76 10.20 26.62
N TYR A 138 -7.35 11.25 27.20
CA TYR A 138 -8.80 11.27 27.34
C TYR A 138 -9.40 11.44 25.95
N GLU A 139 -10.25 10.49 25.54
CA GLU A 139 -11.31 10.73 24.56
C GLU A 139 -12.09 11.96 25.03
N ALA A 140 -11.71 13.13 24.52
CA ALA A 140 -12.52 14.33 24.71
C ALA A 140 -13.77 14.16 23.85
N SER A 141 -14.86 13.82 24.52
CA SER A 141 -16.24 13.97 24.07
C SER A 141 -16.36 15.22 23.21
N VAL A 142 -16.61 15.01 21.92
CA VAL A 142 -16.58 16.02 20.85
C VAL A 142 -17.41 17.25 21.23
N PRO A 143 -16.80 18.39 21.58
CA PRO A 143 -17.50 19.66 21.61
C PRO A 143 -17.48 20.21 20.19
N LYS A 144 -18.61 20.73 19.71
CA LYS A 144 -18.72 21.44 18.41
C LYS A 144 -17.62 22.51 18.33
N THR A 145 -16.50 22.21 17.69
CA THR A 145 -15.35 23.12 17.61
C THR A 145 -15.02 23.43 16.17
N ASN A 146 -14.87 24.73 15.94
CA ASN A 146 -14.57 25.40 14.68
C ASN A 146 -13.73 24.57 13.71
N HIS A 147 -14.32 24.33 12.53
CA HIS A 147 -13.69 23.72 11.37
C HIS A 147 -12.23 24.16 11.22
N SER A 148 -11.94 25.46 11.35
CA SER A 148 -10.59 26.05 11.17
C SER A 148 -9.48 25.41 12.01
N LYS A 149 -9.76 24.93 13.24
CA LYS A 149 -8.75 24.26 14.09
C LYS A 149 -8.48 22.82 13.66
N LEU A 150 -9.50 22.14 13.12
CA LEU A 150 -9.37 20.80 12.53
C LEU A 150 -8.59 20.87 11.21
N TRP A 151 -8.85 21.88 10.36
CA TRP A 151 -8.06 22.14 9.16
C TRP A 151 -6.61 22.42 9.51
N LYS A 152 -6.33 23.27 10.50
CA LYS A 152 -4.96 23.61 10.90
C LYS A 152 -4.18 22.39 11.42
N ARG A 153 -4.80 21.55 12.26
CA ARG A 153 -4.19 20.27 12.72
C ARG A 153 -3.97 19.26 11.60
N LYS A 154 -4.83 19.24 10.59
CA LYS A 154 -4.67 18.40 9.40
C LYS A 154 -3.53 18.91 8.52
N VAL A 155 -3.48 20.22 8.27
CA VAL A 155 -2.41 20.90 7.51
C VAL A 155 -1.04 20.78 8.20
N ASP A 156 -0.95 20.97 9.52
CA ASP A 156 0.31 20.84 10.27
C ASP A 156 0.83 19.39 10.27
N LYS A 157 -0.09 18.41 10.32
CA LYS A 157 0.25 17.01 10.10
C LYS A 157 0.76 16.83 8.68
N ASP A 158 -0.01 17.24 7.67
CA ASP A 158 0.34 17.10 6.25
C ASP A 158 1.69 17.75 5.93
N GLU A 159 2.05 18.88 6.55
CA GLU A 159 3.34 19.55 6.36
C GLU A 159 4.50 18.85 7.08
N TYR A 160 4.31 18.35 8.31
CA TYR A 160 5.30 17.50 8.99
C TYR A 160 5.56 16.20 8.21
N PHE A 161 4.47 15.55 7.76
CA PHE A 161 4.50 14.39 6.88
C PHE A 161 5.24 14.73 5.58
N TYR A 162 4.91 15.85 4.95
CA TYR A 162 5.53 16.34 3.72
C TYR A 162 7.03 16.61 3.90
N ARG A 163 7.46 17.19 5.03
CA ARG A 163 8.89 17.43 5.31
C ARG A 163 9.68 16.15 5.57
N LYS A 164 9.13 15.20 6.34
CA LYS A 164 9.76 13.87 6.55
C LYS A 164 9.76 13.05 5.24
N PHE A 165 8.75 13.24 4.39
CA PHE A 165 8.63 12.65 3.05
C PHE A 165 9.56 13.29 2.01
N LEU A 166 9.78 14.60 2.05
CA LEU A 166 10.79 15.28 1.24
C LEU A 166 12.21 14.84 1.63
N ALA A 167 12.46 14.65 2.93
CA ALA A 167 13.71 14.06 3.41
C ALA A 167 13.89 12.59 2.95
N PHE A 168 12.80 11.83 2.89
CA PHE A 168 12.80 10.49 2.29
C PHE A 168 13.18 10.54 0.80
N LYS A 169 12.61 11.46 0.00
CA LYS A 169 12.95 11.60 -1.43
C LYS A 169 14.37 12.04 -1.74
N ALA A 170 15.10 12.61 -0.78
CA ALA A 170 16.38 13.26 -1.01
C ALA A 170 17.57 12.30 -1.20
N ASP A 171 17.41 10.99 -0.97
CA ASP A 171 18.51 10.03 -1.15
C ASP A 171 18.02 8.66 -1.68
N LYS A 172 18.79 8.07 -2.61
CA LYS A 172 18.59 6.75 -3.27
C LYS A 172 17.13 6.32 -3.56
N PRO A 173 16.56 6.66 -4.73
CA PRO A 173 15.13 6.41 -5.06
C PRO A 173 14.68 4.94 -4.98
N LEU A 174 15.55 3.99 -5.35
CA LEU A 174 15.22 2.56 -5.26
C LEU A 174 15.19 2.05 -3.81
N GLY A 175 16.08 2.56 -2.96
CA GLY A 175 16.08 2.23 -1.53
C GLY A 175 14.82 2.73 -0.83
N ASN A 176 14.33 3.91 -1.23
CA ASN A 176 13.05 4.44 -0.76
C ASN A 176 11.89 3.53 -1.16
N PHE A 177 11.87 3.06 -2.40
CA PHE A 177 10.81 2.16 -2.85
C PHE A 177 10.82 0.85 -2.05
N GLU A 178 11.96 0.20 -1.88
CA GLU A 178 12.08 -1.01 -1.06
C GLU A 178 11.61 -0.78 0.39
N ARG A 179 12.02 0.34 1.00
CA ARG A 179 11.58 0.72 2.35
C ARG A 179 10.07 0.90 2.41
N PHE A 180 9.49 1.60 1.45
CA PHE A 180 8.03 1.79 1.39
C PHE A 180 7.28 0.47 1.22
N LEU A 181 7.80 -0.46 0.42
CA LEU A 181 7.20 -1.80 0.32
C LEU A 181 7.24 -2.55 1.65
N ASN A 182 8.30 -2.40 2.45
CA ASN A 182 8.35 -2.96 3.79
C ASN A 182 7.36 -2.29 4.74
N ASP A 183 7.18 -0.97 4.65
CA ASP A 183 6.15 -0.23 5.40
C ASP A 183 4.75 -0.79 5.12
N ILE A 184 4.42 -1.06 3.84
CA ILE A 184 3.15 -1.70 3.48
C ILE A 184 3.00 -3.06 4.19
N LYS A 185 4.04 -3.91 4.22
CA LYS A 185 3.99 -5.22 4.90
C LYS A 185 3.73 -5.08 6.41
N ILE A 186 4.36 -4.10 7.03
CA ILE A 186 4.24 -3.82 8.46
C ILE A 186 2.80 -3.42 8.83
N ILE A 187 2.13 -2.68 7.94
CA ILE A 187 0.75 -2.19 8.16
C ILE A 187 -0.31 -3.22 7.74
N TYR A 188 -0.10 -3.92 6.63
CA TYR A 188 -1.05 -4.85 6.03
C TYR A 188 -0.62 -6.31 6.18
N SER A 189 -0.08 -6.67 7.35
CA SER A 189 0.49 -8.00 7.59
C SER A 189 -0.43 -9.11 7.11
N LEU A 190 0.07 -9.91 6.18
CA LEU A 190 -0.62 -11.05 5.58
C LEU A 190 -0.39 -12.30 6.43
#